data_AF-A0A7T4WKG2-F1
#
_entry.id   AF-A0A7T4WKG2-F1
#
_cell.length_a   1.000
_cell.length_b   1.000
_cell.length_c   1.000
_cell.angle_alpha   90.00
_cell.angle_beta   90.00
_cell.angle_gamma   90.00
#
_symmetry.space_group_name_H-M   'P 1'
#
loop_
_entity.id
_entity.type
_entity.pdbx_description
1 polymer ?
#
loop_
_entity_poly.entity_id
_entity_poly.type
_entity_poly.pdbx_seq_one_letter_code
_entity_poly.pdbx_strand_id
1 'polypeptide(L)'
;MTDDHQPRGYRSRQDRRAELLDAAALVVRDDGLRSLTTRAVAARAGVAHGVVHYVFGARHNLVIALLERQARAVLPPVLAAADEHDDLAAALEAGISTYLGLVRREPERFRLLEALSATGLAADGDGDLLDAERQLWRDGVVAGIERWTARHGSAPAEPVPVVADAVIALVDGLARAASRAPDDATTARSRELLVRGLARAVATAN
;
A
#
# COMPACT_ATOMS: atom_id res chain seq x y z
N MET A 1 -51.43 6.95 18.02
CA MET A 1 -51.00 5.66 18.58
C MET A 1 -51.03 4.70 17.41
N THR A 2 -49.94 4.53 16.68
CA THR A 2 -48.72 3.83 17.11
C THR A 2 -47.45 4.52 16.63
N ASP A 3 -46.53 4.65 17.57
CA ASP A 3 -45.14 5.07 17.43
C ASP A 3 -44.35 3.90 16.83
N ASP A 4 -43.93 4.02 15.57
CA ASP A 4 -43.10 3.01 14.90
C ASP A 4 -41.63 3.37 15.12
N HIS A 5 -41.16 3.15 16.35
CA HIS A 5 -39.76 3.31 16.71
C HIS A 5 -38.97 2.11 16.19
N GLN A 6 -38.63 2.16 14.89
CA GLN A 6 -37.78 1.15 14.27
C GLN A 6 -36.41 1.14 14.98
N PRO A 7 -35.94 -0.02 15.48
CA PRO A 7 -34.72 -0.07 16.29
C PRO A 7 -33.54 0.31 15.40
N ARG A 8 -32.89 1.44 15.71
CA ARG A 8 -31.65 1.87 15.07
C ARG A 8 -30.61 0.76 15.25
N GLY A 9 -30.46 -0.08 14.22
CA GLY A 9 -29.54 -1.21 14.22
C GLY A 9 -28.17 -0.76 14.71
N TYR A 10 -27.71 -1.37 15.80
CA TYR A 10 -26.39 -1.11 16.36
C TYR A 10 -25.36 -1.46 15.28
N ARG A 11 -24.81 -0.46 14.58
CA ARG A 11 -23.70 -0.69 13.64
C ARG A 11 -22.61 -1.41 14.40
N SER A 12 -22.13 -2.53 13.87
CA SER A 12 -21.09 -3.30 14.54
C SER A 12 -19.83 -2.42 14.66
N ARG A 13 -18.96 -2.74 15.62
CA ARG A 13 -17.67 -2.06 15.76
C ARG A 13 -16.85 -2.15 14.46
N GLN A 14 -17.02 -3.23 13.68
CA GLN A 14 -16.36 -3.41 12.39
C GLN A 14 -16.92 -2.45 11.32
N ASP A 15 -18.24 -2.31 11.21
CA ASP A 15 -18.85 -1.36 10.27
C ASP A 15 -18.41 0.06 10.58
N ARG A 16 -18.37 0.41 11.87
CA ARG A 16 -17.87 1.71 12.30
C ARG A 16 -16.39 1.90 11.96
N ARG A 17 -15.58 0.86 12.13
CA ARG A 17 -14.15 0.91 11.78
C ARG A 17 -13.96 1.15 10.28
N ALA A 18 -14.75 0.49 9.42
CA ALA A 18 -14.69 0.68 7.98
C ALA A 18 -15.07 2.12 7.58
N GLU A 19 -16.20 2.64 8.08
CA GLU A 19 -16.67 4.01 7.83
C GLU A 19 -15.64 5.07 8.23
N LEU A 20 -15.00 4.89 9.39
CA LEU A 20 -13.96 5.80 9.84
C LEU A 20 -12.68 5.69 9.00
N LEU A 21 -12.34 4.51 8.49
CA LEU A 21 -11.21 4.36 7.57
C LEU A 21 -11.49 4.95 6.19
N ASP A 22 -12.75 4.94 5.74
CA ASP A 22 -13.17 5.65 4.52
C ASP A 22 -12.98 7.15 4.70
N ALA A 23 -13.50 7.71 5.79
CA ALA A 23 -13.30 9.11 6.12
C ALA A 23 -11.82 9.48 6.27
N ALA A 24 -11.02 8.63 6.92
CA ALA A 24 -9.58 8.80 7.06
C ALA A 24 -8.86 8.83 5.71
N ALA A 25 -9.19 7.91 4.80
CA ALA A 25 -8.60 7.86 3.46
C ALA A 25 -8.88 9.16 2.69
N LEU A 26 -10.08 9.73 2.83
CA LEU A 26 -10.45 11.00 2.20
C LEU A 26 -9.73 12.20 2.87
N VAL A 27 -9.60 12.21 4.20
CA VAL A 27 -8.83 13.25 4.93
C VAL A 27 -7.38 13.26 4.49
N VAL A 28 -6.78 12.08 4.41
CA VAL A 28 -5.46 11.94 3.82
C VAL A 28 -5.54 12.52 2.42
N ARG A 29 -6.28 11.90 1.48
CA ARG A 29 -6.35 12.32 0.06
C ARG A 29 -6.41 13.83 -0.16
N ASP A 30 -7.25 14.54 0.59
CA ASP A 30 -7.48 15.97 0.36
C ASP A 30 -6.44 16.87 1.04
N ASP A 31 -5.95 16.50 2.23
CA ASP A 31 -5.21 17.41 3.13
C ASP A 31 -3.84 16.86 3.60
N GLY A 32 -3.45 15.65 3.19
CA GLY A 32 -2.23 14.95 3.61
C GLY A 32 -2.32 14.26 4.98
N LEU A 33 -1.35 13.39 5.30
CA LEU A 33 -1.33 12.62 6.56
C LEU A 33 -1.20 13.49 7.81
N ARG A 34 -0.55 14.66 7.72
CA ARG A 34 -0.46 15.59 8.87
C ARG A 34 -1.84 16.05 9.32
N SER A 35 -2.78 16.16 8.38
CA SER A 35 -4.17 16.55 8.64
C SER A 35 -5.01 15.38 9.18
N LEU A 36 -4.50 14.15 9.12
CA LEU A 36 -5.16 12.96 9.66
C LEU A 36 -5.16 12.97 11.19
N THR A 37 -6.17 13.61 11.78
CA THR A 37 -6.41 13.64 13.22
C THR A 37 -7.73 12.96 13.56
N THR A 38 -7.88 12.48 14.79
CA THR A 38 -9.15 11.89 15.26
C THR A 38 -10.31 12.88 15.17
N ARG A 39 -10.04 14.20 15.28
CA ARG A 39 -11.04 15.25 15.06
C ARG A 39 -11.42 15.40 13.59
N ALA A 40 -10.43 15.46 12.69
CA ALA A 40 -10.67 15.58 11.25
C ALA A 40 -11.48 14.39 10.72
N VAL A 41 -11.14 13.17 11.15
CA VAL A 41 -11.88 11.97 10.76
C VAL A 41 -13.30 11.97 11.32
N ALA A 42 -13.49 12.36 12.58
CA ALA A 42 -14.83 12.46 13.17
C ALA A 42 -15.72 13.45 12.40
N ALA A 43 -15.18 14.64 12.10
CA ALA A 43 -15.87 15.66 11.33
C ALA A 43 -16.21 15.16 9.92
N ARG A 44 -15.25 14.51 9.24
CA ARG A 44 -15.46 13.94 7.90
C ARG A 44 -16.50 12.82 7.88
N ALA A 45 -16.51 11.96 8.89
CA ALA A 45 -17.45 10.86 9.02
C ALA A 45 -18.84 11.29 9.57
N GLY A 46 -18.99 12.56 9.99
CA GLY A 46 -20.24 13.04 10.60
C GLY A 46 -20.57 12.36 11.93
N VAL A 47 -19.56 11.95 12.70
CA VAL A 47 -19.73 11.26 13.99
C VAL A 47 -19.18 12.08 15.16
N ALA A 48 -19.62 11.77 16.37
CA ALA A 48 -19.05 12.36 17.58
C ALA A 48 -17.56 11.99 17.73
N HIS A 49 -16.74 12.94 18.20
CA HIS A 49 -15.30 12.76 18.33
C HIS A 49 -14.90 11.54 19.17
N GLY A 50 -15.65 11.24 20.23
CA GLY A 50 -15.43 10.07 21.09
C GLY A 50 -15.54 8.73 20.35
N VAL A 51 -16.24 8.67 19.21
CA VAL A 51 -16.39 7.43 18.42
C VAL A 51 -15.05 7.01 17.80
N VAL A 52 -14.24 7.96 17.34
CA VAL A 52 -12.92 7.65 16.76
C VAL A 52 -11.97 7.14 17.84
N HIS A 53 -11.98 7.77 19.02
CA HIS A 53 -11.22 7.32 20.18
C HIS A 53 -11.69 5.95 20.68
N TYR A 54 -12.99 5.67 20.66
CA TYR A 54 -13.52 4.34 21.01
C TYR A 54 -13.05 3.25 20.04
N VAL A 55 -12.98 3.54 18.74
CA VAL A 55 -12.59 2.55 17.72
C VAL A 55 -11.07 2.34 17.67
N PHE A 56 -10.28 3.41 17.63
CA PHE A 56 -8.83 3.36 17.39
C PHE A 56 -7.98 3.74 18.60
N GLY A 57 -8.54 4.39 19.62
CA GLY A 57 -7.76 4.96 20.71
C GLY A 57 -7.01 6.21 20.25
N ALA A 58 -5.77 6.05 19.78
CA ALA A 58 -4.89 7.15 19.40
C ALA A 58 -4.80 7.35 17.87
N ARG A 59 -4.32 8.53 17.44
CA ARG A 59 -4.01 8.83 16.02
C ARG A 59 -3.08 7.78 15.43
N HIS A 60 -2.06 7.36 16.17
CA HIS A 60 -1.10 6.35 15.73
C HIS A 60 -1.80 5.07 15.22
N ASN A 61 -2.72 4.51 16.01
CA ASN A 61 -3.46 3.29 15.64
C ASN A 61 -4.38 3.50 14.43
N LEU A 62 -4.93 4.70 14.26
CA LEU A 62 -5.71 5.05 13.07
C LEU A 62 -4.83 5.05 11.81
N VAL A 63 -3.61 5.60 11.89
CA VAL A 63 -2.64 5.59 10.79
C VAL A 63 -2.25 4.15 10.45
N ILE A 64 -1.84 3.35 11.44
CA ILE A 64 -1.50 1.93 11.23
C ILE A 64 -2.65 1.17 10.60
N ALA A 65 -3.88 1.33 11.10
CA ALA A 65 -5.06 0.69 10.54
C ALA A 65 -5.34 1.08 9.08
N LEU A 66 -5.04 2.33 8.71
CA LEU A 66 -5.15 2.81 7.34
C LEU A 66 -4.07 2.19 6.45
N LEU A 67 -2.81 2.15 6.89
CA LEU A 67 -1.70 1.50 6.18
C LEU A 67 -1.97 0.01 5.94
N GLU A 68 -2.42 -0.72 6.96
CA GLU A 68 -2.80 -2.12 6.79
C GLU A 68 -3.94 -2.32 5.79
N ARG A 69 -4.93 -1.40 5.77
CA ARG A 69 -6.04 -1.46 4.81
C ARG A 69 -5.51 -1.28 3.38
N GLN A 70 -4.52 -0.40 3.19
CA GLN A 70 -3.85 -0.18 1.91
C GLN A 70 -3.12 -1.44 1.46
N ALA A 71 -2.28 -2.01 2.34
CA ALA A 71 -1.53 -3.22 2.06
C ALA A 71 -2.48 -4.38 1.69
N ARG A 72 -3.59 -4.56 2.42
CA ARG A 72 -4.64 -5.55 2.09
C ARG A 72 -5.34 -5.32 0.75
N ALA A 73 -5.39 -4.09 0.26
CA ALA A 73 -5.99 -3.78 -1.04
C ALA A 73 -5.00 -3.96 -2.22
N VAL A 74 -3.70 -3.92 -1.95
CA VAL A 74 -2.65 -3.86 -2.98
C VAL A 74 -1.85 -5.16 -3.08
N LEU A 75 -1.37 -5.70 -1.96
CA LEU A 75 -0.53 -6.90 -1.97
C LEU A 75 -1.24 -8.11 -2.59
N PRO A 76 -2.50 -8.45 -2.21
CA PRO A 76 -3.14 -9.65 -2.75
C PRO A 76 -3.23 -9.70 -4.28
N PRO A 77 -3.73 -8.67 -5.00
CA PRO A 77 -3.77 -8.73 -6.47
C PRO A 77 -2.37 -8.74 -7.11
N VAL A 78 -1.39 -8.04 -6.52
CA VAL A 78 -0.01 -8.04 -7.02
C VAL A 78 0.64 -9.42 -6.90
N LEU A 79 0.49 -10.06 -5.73
CA LEU A 79 1.04 -11.39 -5.49
C LEU A 79 0.31 -12.46 -6.32
N ALA A 80 -1.02 -12.35 -6.47
CA ALA A 80 -1.78 -13.26 -7.32
C ALA A 80 -1.31 -13.19 -8.79
N ALA A 81 -1.06 -11.99 -9.32
CA ALA A 81 -0.53 -11.84 -10.68
C ALA A 81 0.86 -12.44 -10.85
N ALA A 82 1.72 -12.35 -9.82
CA ALA A 82 3.04 -12.98 -9.84
C ALA A 82 2.94 -14.53 -9.78
N ASP A 83 2.00 -15.06 -9.00
CA ASP A 83 1.76 -16.50 -8.82
C ASP A 83 1.21 -17.19 -10.10
N GLU A 84 0.78 -16.44 -11.11
CA GLU A 84 0.36 -16.97 -12.43
C GLU A 84 1.55 -17.35 -13.32
N HIS A 85 2.79 -17.06 -12.90
CA HIS A 85 4.00 -17.26 -13.70
C HIS A 85 5.06 -18.08 -12.97
N ASP A 86 5.56 -19.10 -13.68
CA ASP A 86 6.62 -20.00 -13.17
C ASP A 86 8.04 -19.42 -13.34
N ASP A 87 8.21 -18.43 -14.23
CA ASP A 87 9.48 -17.74 -14.47
C ASP A 87 9.57 -16.47 -13.62
N LEU A 88 10.71 -16.25 -12.96
CA LEU A 88 10.91 -15.13 -12.04
C LEU A 88 10.79 -13.77 -12.76
N ALA A 89 11.28 -13.67 -14.01
CA ALA A 89 11.18 -12.42 -14.75
C ALA A 89 9.73 -12.10 -15.11
N ALA A 90 8.97 -13.10 -15.56
CA ALA A 90 7.54 -12.98 -15.82
C ALA A 90 6.73 -12.65 -14.55
N ALA A 91 7.03 -13.30 -13.42
CA ALA A 91 6.37 -13.04 -12.14
C ALA A 91 6.61 -11.61 -11.64
N LEU A 92 7.86 -11.13 -11.71
CA LEU A 92 8.20 -9.75 -11.35
C LEU A 92 7.50 -8.73 -12.28
N GLU A 93 7.51 -8.97 -13.59
CA GLU A 93 6.84 -8.10 -14.56
C GLU A 93 5.32 -8.04 -14.32
N ALA A 94 4.68 -9.18 -14.05
CA ALA A 94 3.24 -9.25 -13.79
C ALA A 94 2.86 -8.53 -12.48
N GLY A 95 3.61 -8.75 -11.40
CA GLY A 95 3.40 -8.08 -10.12
C GLY A 95 3.58 -6.56 -10.23
N ILE A 96 4.69 -6.11 -10.82
CA ILE A 96 4.99 -4.69 -11.02
C ILE A 96 3.96 -4.03 -11.94
N SER A 97 3.59 -4.68 -13.05
CA SER A 97 2.55 -4.17 -13.96
C SER A 97 1.21 -3.99 -13.27
N THR A 98 0.83 -4.95 -12.42
CA THR A 98 -0.41 -4.92 -11.64
C THR A 98 -0.40 -3.76 -10.65
N TYR A 99 0.68 -3.60 -9.89
CA TYR A 99 0.84 -2.46 -8.98
C TYR A 99 0.72 -1.12 -9.71
N LEU A 100 1.46 -0.93 -10.79
CA LEU A 100 1.42 0.31 -11.57
C LEU A 100 0.04 0.55 -12.19
N GLY A 101 -0.69 -0.52 -12.54
CA GLY A 101 -2.08 -0.44 -12.97
C GLY A 101 -3.02 0.07 -11.87
N LEU A 102 -2.81 -0.34 -10.62
CA LEU A 102 -3.55 0.17 -9.46
C LEU A 102 -3.25 1.66 -9.23
N VAL A 103 -1.96 2.05 -9.30
CA VAL A 103 -1.54 3.46 -9.19
C VAL A 103 -2.18 4.32 -10.28
N ARG A 104 -2.20 3.85 -11.54
CA ARG A 104 -2.82 4.58 -12.65
C ARG A 104 -4.34 4.76 -12.51
N ARG A 105 -5.03 3.79 -11.91
CA ARG A 105 -6.50 3.86 -11.72
C ARG A 105 -6.89 4.86 -10.64
N GLU A 106 -6.06 4.99 -9.59
CA GLU A 106 -6.33 5.87 -8.45
C GLU A 106 -5.10 6.72 -8.09
N PRO A 107 -4.61 7.59 -8.99
CA PRO A 107 -3.33 8.28 -8.84
C PRO A 107 -3.30 9.19 -7.61
N GLU A 108 -4.42 9.84 -7.29
CA GLU A 108 -4.55 10.69 -6.10
C GLU A 108 -4.51 9.89 -4.79
N ARG A 109 -4.97 8.63 -4.80
CA ARG A 109 -4.88 7.75 -3.63
C ARG A 109 -3.43 7.38 -3.35
N PHE A 110 -2.67 7.04 -4.39
CA PHE A 110 -1.30 6.54 -4.26
C PHE A 110 -0.25 7.65 -4.14
N ARG A 111 -0.36 8.76 -4.89
CA ARG A 111 0.58 9.91 -4.81
C ARG A 111 0.74 10.44 -3.40
N LEU A 112 -0.37 10.51 -2.68
CA LEU A 112 -0.35 11.09 -1.36
C LEU A 112 0.26 10.14 -0.33
N LEU A 113 0.14 8.82 -0.50
CA LEU A 113 0.82 7.84 0.34
C LEU A 113 2.31 7.78 0.05
N GLU A 114 2.68 7.83 -1.23
CA GLU A 114 4.08 7.95 -1.65
C GLU A 114 4.74 9.24 -1.15
N ALA A 115 4.02 10.37 -1.11
CA ALA A 115 4.55 11.62 -0.57
C ALA A 115 4.93 11.52 0.92
N LEU A 116 4.31 10.59 1.65
CA LEU A 116 4.61 10.28 3.06
C LEU A 116 5.88 9.43 3.16
N SER A 117 6.00 8.40 2.32
CA SER A 117 7.13 7.47 2.30
C SER A 117 8.42 8.04 1.68
N ALA A 118 8.31 8.79 0.59
CA ALA A 118 9.44 9.13 -0.30
C ALA A 118 10.22 10.38 0.09
N THR A 119 9.69 11.26 0.95
CA THR A 119 10.40 12.49 1.29
C THR A 119 11.41 12.34 2.41
N GLY A 120 11.30 11.36 3.32
CA GLY A 120 12.32 11.08 4.36
C GLY A 120 12.68 12.25 5.29
N LEU A 121 12.22 13.45 4.99
CA LEU A 121 12.28 14.66 5.79
C LEU A 121 11.14 14.55 6.80
N ALA A 122 11.28 13.58 7.70
CA ALA A 122 10.60 13.60 8.98
C ALA A 122 11.15 14.82 9.74
N ALA A 123 10.65 16.00 9.39
CA ALA A 123 10.92 17.22 10.12
C ALA A 123 10.11 17.27 11.44
N ASP A 124 9.15 16.36 11.66
CA ASP A 124 8.36 16.31 12.90
C ASP A 124 7.80 14.90 13.19
N GLY A 125 8.17 14.28 14.32
CA GLY A 125 7.41 13.32 15.15
C GLY A 125 6.82 12.00 14.57
N ASP A 126 6.70 11.84 13.26
CA ASP A 126 6.03 10.71 12.60
C ASP A 126 7.02 9.65 12.06
N GLY A 127 8.30 9.69 12.47
CA GLY A 127 9.36 8.77 12.00
C GLY A 127 9.02 7.29 12.18
N ASP A 128 8.55 6.93 13.38
CA ASP A 128 8.15 5.54 13.70
C ASP A 128 7.01 5.03 12.80
N LEU A 129 6.12 5.92 12.32
CA LEU A 129 5.04 5.56 11.41
C LEU A 129 5.55 5.27 9.98
N LEU A 130 6.56 6.01 9.53
CA LEU A 130 7.21 5.77 8.25
C LEU A 130 7.99 4.46 8.25
N ASP A 131 8.63 4.15 9.39
CA ASP A 131 9.31 2.87 9.57
C ASP A 131 8.31 1.71 9.64
N ALA A 132 7.18 1.89 10.33
CA ALA A 132 6.10 0.90 10.33
C ALA A 132 5.50 0.67 8.93
N GLU A 133 5.31 1.74 8.13
CA GLU A 133 4.86 1.63 6.74
C GLU A 133 5.85 0.83 5.89
N ARG A 134 7.15 1.20 5.92
CA ARG A 134 8.20 0.48 5.19
C ARG A 134 8.25 -0.99 5.60
N GLN A 135 8.20 -1.26 6.90
CA GLN A 135 8.27 -2.63 7.42
C GLN A 135 7.06 -3.46 6.96
N LEU A 136 5.85 -2.90 7.02
CA LEU A 136 4.63 -3.56 6.57
C LEU A 136 4.70 -3.97 5.09
N TRP A 137 5.16 -3.07 4.22
CA TRP A 137 5.30 -3.36 2.79
C TRP A 137 6.41 -4.38 2.53
N ARG A 138 7.56 -4.23 3.18
CA ARG A 138 8.67 -5.18 3.10
C ARG A 138 8.23 -6.58 3.50
N ASP A 139 7.60 -6.73 4.66
CA ASP A 139 7.14 -8.03 5.17
C ASP A 139 6.15 -8.68 4.21
N GLY A 140 5.25 -7.89 3.62
CA GLY A 140 4.32 -8.36 2.59
C GLY A 140 4.99 -8.88 1.32
N VAL A 141 6.00 -8.15 0.82
CA VAL A 141 6.76 -8.54 -0.38
C VAL A 141 7.67 -9.74 -0.10
N VAL A 142 8.35 -9.78 1.05
CA VAL A 142 9.15 -10.93 1.50
C VAL A 142 8.30 -12.18 1.57
N ALA A 143 7.16 -12.13 2.25
CA ALA A 143 6.26 -13.27 2.36
C ALA A 143 5.70 -13.72 0.99
N GLY A 144 5.56 -12.80 0.05
CA GLY A 144 5.21 -13.10 -1.34
C GLY A 144 6.31 -13.87 -2.06
N ILE A 145 7.54 -13.36 -2.02
CA ILE A 145 8.70 -13.98 -2.67
C ILE A 145 9.00 -15.36 -2.07
N GLU A 146 8.92 -15.51 -0.74
CA GLU A 146 9.12 -16.80 -0.07
C GLU A 146 8.07 -17.83 -0.50
N ARG A 147 6.80 -17.42 -0.58
CA ARG A 147 5.70 -18.28 -1.06
C ARG A 147 5.93 -18.71 -2.50
N TRP A 148 6.30 -17.77 -3.37
CA TRP A 148 6.58 -18.06 -4.78
C TRP A 148 7.78 -19.01 -4.91
N THR A 149 8.85 -18.76 -4.16
CA THR A 149 10.07 -19.59 -4.13
C THR A 149 9.77 -21.01 -3.67
N ALA A 150 8.98 -21.17 -2.59
CA ALA A 150 8.60 -22.47 -2.07
C ALA A 150 7.77 -23.28 -3.07
N ARG A 151 6.97 -22.61 -3.91
CA ARG A 151 6.15 -23.26 -4.95
C ARG A 151 6.97 -23.74 -6.14
N HIS A 152 7.97 -22.98 -6.58
CA HIS A 152 8.73 -23.24 -7.80
C HIS A 152 10.10 -23.90 -7.56
N GLY A 153 10.49 -24.09 -6.30
CA GLY A 153 11.72 -24.79 -5.92
C GLY A 153 13.01 -24.07 -6.31
N SER A 154 12.93 -22.79 -6.67
CA SER A 154 14.04 -21.97 -7.14
C SER A 154 14.18 -20.74 -6.26
N ALA A 155 15.23 -20.68 -5.45
CA ALA A 155 15.54 -19.52 -4.63
C ALA A 155 16.25 -18.44 -5.45
N PRO A 156 16.07 -17.15 -5.14
CA PRO A 156 16.88 -16.10 -5.72
C PRO A 156 18.36 -16.26 -5.36
N ALA A 157 19.25 -15.71 -6.21
CA ALA A 157 20.70 -15.67 -5.96
C ALA A 157 21.07 -14.82 -4.73
N GLU A 158 20.20 -13.87 -4.37
CA GLU A 158 20.36 -12.95 -3.25
C GLU A 158 19.39 -13.29 -2.11
N PRO A 159 19.69 -12.90 -0.85
CA PRO A 159 18.74 -13.05 0.26
C PRO A 159 17.40 -12.39 -0.05
N VAL A 160 16.28 -13.07 0.24
CA VAL A 160 14.92 -12.56 -0.04
C VAL A 160 14.67 -11.13 0.46
N PRO A 161 15.13 -10.71 1.66
CA PRO A 161 14.97 -9.33 2.09
C PRO A 161 15.64 -8.30 1.15
N VAL A 162 16.80 -8.64 0.58
CA VAL A 162 17.51 -7.78 -0.40
C VAL A 162 16.72 -7.69 -1.70
N VAL A 163 16.17 -8.81 -2.17
CA VAL A 163 15.32 -8.84 -3.37
C VAL A 163 14.05 -8.00 -3.14
N ALA A 164 13.42 -8.12 -1.97
CA ALA A 164 12.22 -7.36 -1.61
C ALA A 164 12.51 -5.85 -1.59
N ASP A 165 13.61 -5.42 -0.95
CA ASP A 165 14.01 -4.01 -0.93
C ASP A 165 14.30 -3.48 -2.35
N ALA A 166 14.95 -4.28 -3.21
CA ALA A 166 15.20 -3.92 -4.60
C ALA A 166 13.91 -3.78 -5.42
N VAL A 167 12.94 -4.68 -5.23
CA VAL A 167 11.61 -4.61 -5.87
C VAL A 167 10.87 -3.35 -5.42
N ILE A 168 10.84 -3.06 -4.11
CA ILE A 168 10.18 -1.87 -3.57
C ILE A 168 10.83 -0.59 -4.13
N ALA A 169 12.16 -0.49 -4.10
CA ALA A 169 12.87 0.66 -4.64
C ALA A 169 12.61 0.86 -6.14
N LEU A 170 12.53 -0.22 -6.91
CA LEU A 170 12.18 -0.18 -8.33
C LEU A 170 10.76 0.33 -8.53
N VAL A 171 9.79 -0.23 -7.81
CA VAL A 171 8.37 0.14 -7.88
C VAL A 171 8.17 1.61 -7.54
N ASP A 172 8.76 2.10 -6.44
CA ASP A 172 8.70 3.50 -6.03
C ASP A 172 9.30 4.42 -7.11
N GLY A 173 10.44 4.02 -7.70
CA GLY A 173 11.07 4.75 -8.79
C GLY A 173 10.16 4.86 -10.02
N LEU A 174 9.52 3.75 -10.40
CA LEU A 174 8.63 3.67 -11.55
C LEU A 174 7.32 4.43 -11.34
N ALA A 175 6.73 4.35 -10.14
CA ALA A 175 5.50 5.07 -9.82
C ALA A 175 5.71 6.59 -9.79
N ARG A 176 6.82 7.05 -9.22
CA ARG A 176 7.23 8.47 -9.31
C ARG A 176 7.47 8.90 -10.76
N ALA A 177 8.11 8.08 -11.59
CA ALA A 177 8.32 8.39 -13.00
C ALA A 177 6.98 8.51 -13.76
N ALA A 178 6.08 7.56 -13.55
CA ALA A 178 4.74 7.55 -14.15
C ALA A 178 3.91 8.77 -13.70
N SER A 179 4.06 9.23 -12.46
CA SER A 179 3.36 10.43 -11.98
C SER A 179 3.77 11.74 -12.67
N ARG A 180 4.99 11.78 -13.26
CA ARG A 180 5.56 12.93 -13.98
C ARG A 180 5.27 12.90 -15.49
N ALA A 181 5.19 11.71 -16.08
CA ALA A 181 4.91 11.52 -17.51
C ALA A 181 4.25 10.13 -17.75
N PRO A 182 2.91 10.02 -17.64
CA PRO A 182 2.20 8.73 -17.57
C PRO A 182 2.33 7.85 -18.83
N ASP A 183 2.55 8.42 -20.01
CA ASP A 183 2.29 7.76 -21.29
C ASP A 183 3.41 7.89 -22.34
N ASP A 184 4.66 8.17 -21.93
CA ASP A 184 5.78 8.14 -22.89
C ASP A 184 6.27 6.70 -23.11
N ALA A 185 6.46 6.33 -24.38
CA ALA A 185 7.04 5.05 -24.80
C ALA A 185 8.42 4.81 -24.14
N THR A 186 9.14 5.88 -23.83
CA THR A 186 10.38 5.83 -23.05
C THR A 186 10.15 5.26 -21.65
N THR A 187 9.13 5.72 -20.92
CA THR A 187 8.79 5.21 -19.57
C THR A 187 8.44 3.73 -19.60
N ALA A 188 7.67 3.30 -20.60
CA ALA A 188 7.32 1.89 -20.78
C ALA A 188 8.55 1.01 -21.07
N ARG A 189 9.47 1.50 -21.92
CA ARG A 189 10.71 0.79 -22.26
C ARG A 189 11.71 0.77 -21.09
N SER A 190 11.84 1.86 -20.35
CA SER A 190 12.65 1.91 -19.12
C SER A 190 12.16 0.92 -18.08
N ARG A 191 10.84 0.80 -17.89
CA ARG A 191 10.25 -0.22 -17.01
C ARG A 191 10.65 -1.63 -17.42
N GLU A 192 10.42 -1.99 -18.68
CA GLU A 192 10.75 -3.31 -19.20
C GLU A 192 12.25 -3.63 -19.08
N LEU A 193 13.13 -2.63 -19.26
CA LEU A 193 14.57 -2.78 -19.07
C LEU A 193 14.94 -3.00 -17.60
N LEU A 194 14.37 -2.23 -16.68
CA LEU A 194 14.67 -2.33 -15.26
C LEU A 194 14.17 -3.64 -14.66
N VAL A 195 12.97 -4.09 -15.03
CA VAL A 195 12.40 -5.36 -14.55
C VAL A 195 13.24 -6.54 -15.05
N ARG A 196 13.57 -6.58 -16.34
CA ARG A 196 14.46 -7.62 -16.89
C ARG A 196 15.84 -7.61 -16.25
N GLY A 197 16.40 -6.43 -16.00
CA GLY A 197 17.68 -6.27 -15.32
C GLY A 197 17.66 -6.84 -13.91
N LEU A 198 16.63 -6.49 -13.12
CA LEU A 198 16.44 -7.00 -11.77
C LEU A 198 16.26 -8.52 -11.79
N ALA A 199 15.36 -9.04 -12.61
CA ALA A 199 15.10 -10.47 -12.71
C ALA A 199 16.36 -11.27 -13.04
N ARG A 200 17.19 -10.77 -13.96
CA ARG A 200 18.47 -11.41 -14.30
C ARG A 200 19.48 -11.34 -13.16
N ALA A 201 19.51 -10.24 -12.40
CA ALA A 201 20.41 -10.08 -11.27
C ALA A 201 20.05 -10.99 -10.09
N VAL A 202 18.75 -11.27 -9.90
CA VAL A 202 18.28 -12.10 -8.78
C VAL A 202 18.04 -13.56 -9.17
N ALA A 203 18.03 -13.90 -10.45
CA ALA A 203 18.03 -15.29 -10.90
C ALA A 203 19.36 -15.96 -10.54
N THR A 204 19.31 -17.22 -10.10
CA THR A 204 20.51 -18.04 -9.91
C THR A 204 21.25 -18.17 -11.24
N ALA A 205 22.56 -17.90 -11.23
CA ALA A 205 23.41 -18.19 -12.37
C ALA A 205 23.32 -19.69 -12.67
N ASN A 206 22.80 -20.03 -13.85
CA ASN A 206 22.81 -21.38 -14.40
C ASN A 206 24.17 -21.65 -15.05
#